data_AF-A0A6A4Z1T8-F1
#
_entry.id   AF-A0A6A4Z1T8-F1
#
_cell.length_a   1.000
_cell.length_b   1.000
_cell.length_c   1.000
_cell.angle_alpha   90.00
_cell.angle_beta   90.00
_cell.angle_gamma   90.00
#
_symmetry.space_group_name_H-M   'P 1'
#
loop_
_entity.id
_entity.type
_entity.pdbx_description
1 polymer ?
#
loop_
_entity_poly.entity_id
_entity_poly.type
_entity_poly.pdbx_seq_one_letter_code
_entity_poly.pdbx_strand_id
1 'polypeptide(L)' 'DIEKMLVMVYENCLPGEVVDYSDSFKAAWGVNHTMKSKKIVDSINAGSDAIRIANWTSINLDYFGCTGDNKADKQPTSA' A
#
# COMPACT_ATOMS: atom_id res chain seq x y z
N ASP A 1 -12.57 -0.11 1.51
CA ASP A 1 -12.07 -0.87 0.35
C ASP A 1 -11.37 -0.02 -0.70
N ILE A 2 -11.97 1.06 -1.21
CA ILE A 2 -11.28 1.93 -2.20
C ILE A 2 -9.93 2.46 -1.68
N GLU A 3 -9.85 2.90 -0.42
CA GLU A 3 -8.57 3.32 0.20
C GLU A 3 -7.54 2.18 0.20
N LYS A 4 -7.98 0.95 0.47
CA LYS A 4 -7.09 -0.22 0.45
C LYS A 4 -6.57 -0.48 -0.95
N MET A 5 -7.44 -0.43 -1.96
CA MET A 5 -7.03 -0.57 -3.37
C MET A 5 -5.96 0.47 -3.72
N LEU A 6 -6.16 1.73 -3.34
CA LEU A 6 -5.19 2.80 -3.60
C LEU A 6 -3.87 2.58 -2.85
N VAL A 7 -3.92 2.21 -1.57
CA VAL A 7 -2.72 1.89 -0.79
C VAL A 7 -1.93 0.74 -1.41
N MET A 8 -2.63 -0.29 -1.91
CA MET A 8 -2.00 -1.41 -2.59
C MET A 8 -1.38 -1.01 -3.94
N VAL A 9 -1.94 -0.02 -4.66
CA VAL A 9 -1.28 0.59 -5.83
C VAL A 9 0.02 1.29 -5.44
N TYR A 10 0.02 2.08 -4.36
CA TYR A 10 1.25 2.72 -3.86
C TYR A 10 2.31 1.69 -3.43
N GLU A 11 1.90 0.60 -2.79
CA GLU A 11 2.83 -0.42 -2.29
C GLU A 11 3.44 -1.27 -3.41
N ASN A 12 2.63 -1.63 -4.40
CA ASN A 12 2.97 -2.69 -5.36
C ASN A 12 3.17 -2.21 -6.80
N CYS A 13 2.67 -1.04 -7.18
CA CYS A 13 2.77 -0.53 -8.55
C CYS A 13 3.77 0.62 -8.68
N LEU A 14 3.75 1.56 -7.72
CA LEU A 14 4.53 2.80 -7.80
C LEU A 14 5.92 2.65 -7.16
N PRO A 15 6.91 3.48 -7.55
CA PRO A 15 8.22 3.46 -6.92
C PRO A 15 8.18 3.79 -5.42
N GLY A 16 9.09 3.21 -4.64
CA GLY A 16 9.15 3.37 -3.17
C GLY A 16 8.32 2.31 -2.44
N GLU A 17 8.18 2.39 -1.11
CA GLU A 17 7.40 1.43 -0.32
C GLU A 17 6.56 2.15 0.73
N VAL A 18 5.42 1.57 1.08
CA VAL A 18 4.62 2.02 2.22
C VAL A 18 5.31 1.52 3.50
N VAL A 19 6.23 2.33 4.00
CA VAL A 19 6.96 2.11 5.26
C VAL A 19 6.38 3.00 6.35
N ASP A 20 6.53 2.63 7.62
CA ASP A 20 6.13 3.52 8.73
C ASP A 20 7.11 4.69 8.90
N TYR A 21 6.74 5.69 9.71
CA TYR A 21 7.69 6.72 10.12
C TYR A 21 8.79 6.13 11.00
N SER A 22 10.02 6.61 10.80
CA SER A 22 11.15 6.29 11.69
C SER A 22 10.87 6.70 13.13
N ASP A 23 11.47 6.01 14.09
CA ASP A 23 11.30 6.30 15.52
C ASP A 23 11.75 7.72 15.90
N SER A 24 12.83 8.22 15.28
CA SER A 24 13.30 9.59 15.51
C SER A 24 12.30 10.64 15.04
N PHE A 25 11.70 10.45 13.86
CA PHE A 25 10.61 11.30 13.37
C PHE A 25 9.40 11.24 14.33
N LYS A 26 8.99 10.04 14.73
CA LYS A 26 7.87 9.86 15.66
C LYS A 26 8.11 10.59 16.99
N ALA A 27 9.31 10.49 17.54
CA ALA A 27 9.70 11.17 18.77
C ALA A 27 9.71 12.70 18.59
N ALA A 28 10.27 13.20 17.49
CA ALA A 28 10.37 14.63 17.22
C ALA A 28 9.00 15.29 17.03
N TRP A 29 8.05 14.59 16.41
CA TRP A 29 6.73 15.11 16.05
C TRP A 29 5.59 14.60 16.95
N GLY A 30 5.91 13.86 18.02
CA GLY A 30 4.92 13.33 18.96
C GLY A 30 3.95 12.30 18.36
N VAL A 31 4.36 11.58 17.31
CA VAL A 31 3.55 10.54 16.68
C VAL A 31 3.69 9.23 17.45
N ASN A 32 2.58 8.72 17.98
CA ASN A 32 2.55 7.52 18.83
C ASN A 32 1.85 6.31 18.18
N HIS A 33 1.64 6.35 16.87
CA HIS A 33 0.95 5.29 16.13
C HIS A 33 1.67 4.98 14.82
N THR A 34 1.47 3.76 14.32
CA THR A 34 1.85 3.36 12.96
C THR A 34 0.99 4.12 11.95
N MET A 35 1.61 4.58 10.86
CA MET A 35 0.89 5.19 9.75
C MET A 35 -0.25 4.31 9.25
N LYS A 36 -1.38 4.95 8.93
CA LYS A 36 -2.61 4.26 8.50
C LYS A 36 -2.38 3.39 7.25
N SER A 37 -1.67 3.91 6.25
CA SER A 37 -1.32 3.18 5.04
C SER A 37 -0.49 1.93 5.35
N LYS A 38 0.50 2.04 6.24
CA LYS A 38 1.30 0.89 6.69
C LYS A 38 0.44 -0.16 7.39
N LYS A 39 -0.46 0.26 8.30
CA LYS A 39 -1.42 -0.66 8.94
C LYS A 39 -2.29 -1.39 7.91
N ILE A 40 -2.75 -0.70 6.88
CA ILE A 40 -3.56 -1.31 5.80
C ILE A 40 -2.76 -2.39 5.07
N VAL A 41 -1.54 -2.08 4.63
CA VAL A 41 -0.67 -3.07 3.95
C VAL A 41 -0.45 -4.29 4.83
N ASP A 42 -0.09 -4.07 6.10
CA ASP A 42 0.16 -5.16 7.04
C ASP A 42 -1.08 -6.02 7.28
N SER A 43 -2.25 -5.41 7.45
CA SER A 43 -3.50 -6.14 7.67
C SER A 43 -3.97 -6.93 6.45
N ILE A 44 -3.73 -6.43 5.24
CA ILE A 44 -4.03 -7.15 3.98
C ILE A 44 -3.07 -8.33 3.82
N ASN A 45 -1.76 -8.10 4.01
CA ASN A 45 -0.74 -9.14 3.90
C ASN A 45 -0.92 -10.25 4.95
N ALA A 46 -1.40 -9.90 6.15
CA ALA A 46 -1.76 -10.86 7.19
C ALA A 46 -3.10 -11.58 6.94
N GLY A 47 -3.85 -11.20 5.89
CA GLY A 47 -5.19 -11.74 5.59
C GLY A 47 -6.30 -11.29 6.54
N SER A 48 -5.97 -10.45 7.54
CA SER A 48 -6.89 -10.01 8.59
C SER A 48 -7.93 -8.98 8.12
N ASP A 49 -7.64 -8.23 7.05
CA ASP A 49 -8.56 -7.22 6.52
C ASP A 49 -8.49 -7.10 4.99
N ALA A 50 -8.86 -8.19 4.30
CA ALA A 50 -8.87 -8.26 2.84
C ALA A 50 -9.72 -7.16 2.16
N ILE A 51 -9.40 -6.86 0.90
CA ILE A 51 -10.23 -6.03 0.02
C ILE A 51 -11.44 -6.85 -0.42
N ARG A 52 -12.66 -6.36 -0.16
CA ARG A 52 -13.90 -7.13 -0.40
C ARG A 52 -14.50 -6.89 -1.80
N ILE A 53 -14.03 -5.90 -2.52
CA ILE A 53 -14.44 -5.63 -3.92
C ILE A 53 -13.88 -6.76 -4.79
N ALA A 54 -14.76 -7.62 -5.30
CA ALA A 54 -14.37 -8.91 -5.89
C ALA A 54 -13.36 -8.80 -7.06
N ASN A 55 -13.48 -7.78 -7.90
CA ASN A 55 -12.65 -7.57 -9.09
C ASN A 55 -11.67 -6.40 -8.95
N TRP A 56 -11.24 -6.10 -7.71
CA TRP A 56 -10.41 -4.92 -7.44
C TRP A 56 -9.07 -4.91 -8.19
N THR A 57 -8.45 -6.07 -8.42
CA THR A 57 -7.21 -6.19 -9.20
C THR A 57 -7.43 -5.86 -10.67
N SER A 58 -8.55 -6.31 -11.25
CA SER A 58 -8.93 -5.95 -12.63
C SER A 58 -9.23 -4.46 -12.75
N ILE A 59 -9.94 -3.88 -11.77
CA ILE A 59 -10.18 -2.43 -11.74
C ILE A 59 -8.84 -1.68 -11.72
N ASN A 60 -7.91 -2.06 -10.84
CA ASN A 60 -6.61 -1.42 -10.80
C ASN A 60 -5.84 -1.59 -12.10
N LEU A 61 -5.89 -2.77 -12.73
CA LEU A 61 -5.26 -3.01 -14.02
C LEU A 61 -5.79 -2.07 -15.10
N ASP A 62 -7.11 -1.88 -15.18
CA ASP A 62 -7.75 -1.03 -16.18
C ASP A 62 -7.41 0.46 -16.01
N TYR A 63 -7.24 0.95 -14.78
CA TYR A 63 -6.99 2.37 -14.50
C TYR A 63 -5.52 2.74 -14.30
N PHE A 64 -4.70 1.82 -13.79
CA PHE A 64 -3.29 2.06 -13.43
C PHE A 64 -2.30 1.20 -14.21
N GLY A 65 -2.77 0.21 -14.98
CA GLY A 65 -1.88 -0.73 -15.70
C GLY A 65 -1.15 -1.72 -14.79
N CYS A 66 -1.64 -1.93 -13.56
CA CYS A 66 -1.06 -2.77 -12.53
C CYS A 66 -2.19 -3.36 -11.66
N THR A 67 -2.11 -4.64 -11.28
CA THR A 67 -3.14 -5.28 -10.45
C THR A 67 -3.06 -4.82 -9.00
N GLY A 68 -1.86 -4.52 -8.52
CA GLY A 68 -1.59 -4.01 -7.17
C GLY A 68 -1.67 -5.06 -6.08
N ASP A 69 -1.88 -6.34 -6.38
CA ASP A 69 -1.87 -7.44 -5.39
C ASP A 69 -0.49 -8.06 -5.19
N ASN A 70 0.47 -7.75 -6.06
CA ASN A 70 1.81 -8.30 -6.01
C ASN A 70 2.87 -7.27 -6.43
N LYS A 71 4.10 -7.37 -5.88
CA LYS A 71 5.22 -6.47 -6.21
C LYS A 71 5.84 -6.72 -7.59
N ALA A 72 5.45 -7.78 -8.32
CA ALA A 72 6.02 -8.05 -9.64
C ALA A 72 5.59 -7.00 -10.68
N ASP A 73 4.47 -6.31 -10.43
CA ASP A 73 3.98 -5.20 -11.26
C ASP A 73 4.70 -3.88 -11.02
N LYS A 74 5.65 -3.83 -10.08
CA LYS A 74 6.23 -2.59 -9.60
C LYS A 74 7.12 -1.92 -10.63
N GLN A 75 6.86 -0.65 -10.89
CA GLN A 75 7.69 0.15 -11.78
C GLN A 75 9.07 0.41 -11.15
N PRO A 76 10.16 0.29 -11.92
CA PRO A 76 11.48 0.64 -11.42
C PRO A 76 11.55 2.13 -11.08
N THR A 77 12.20 2.46 -9.97
CA THR A 77 12.56 3.83 -9.63
C THR A 77 13.41 4.40 -10.77
N SER A 78 12.96 5.49 -11.40
CA SER A 78 13.80 6.21 -12.36
C SER A 78 15.07 6.69 -11.64
N ALA A 79 16.23 6.35 -12.22
CA ALA A 79 17.56 6.70 -11.70
C ALA A 79 17.85 8.19 -11.85
#